data_AF-A0AAD8PU85-F1
#
_entry.id   AF-A0AAD8PU85-F1
#
_cell.length_a   1.000
_cell.length_b   1.000
_cell.length_c   1.000
_cell.angle_alpha   90.00
_cell.angle_beta   90.00
_cell.angle_gamma   90.00
#
_symmetry.space_group_name_H-M   'P 1'
#
loop_
_entity.id
_entity.type
_entity.pdbx_description
1 polymer ?
#
loop_
_entity_poly.entity_id
_entity_poly.type
_entity_poly.pdbx_seq_one_letter_code
_entity_poly.pdbx_strand_id
1 'polypeptide(L)'
;MARPRIPALYGILQFCLRLTLVVFEVCALAALVMLSKLGFHFPLGYLTSVSGIIFCMAEMVSLANSTGQIPRMRTGAIVVADFVLFVLGLVAFFYFVILNGWRSGSPNHEYRAWRNDPLRIEKTTWAPWYMWLQLIAAVMHFLYMIMHCVDACRENTPDQQRHRRQRRMMRDAARRDRMAARDAVSAGHQDPETAQVSTS
;
A
#
# COMPACT_ATOMS: atom_id res chain seq x y z
N MET A 1 -8.31 12.97 -32.27
CA MET A 1 -7.17 12.28 -31.62
C MET A 1 -7.63 11.74 -30.27
N ALA A 2 -7.73 10.42 -30.15
CA ALA A 2 -8.23 9.75 -28.96
C ALA A 2 -7.21 9.81 -27.82
N ARG A 3 -7.59 10.47 -26.72
CA ARG A 3 -6.83 10.52 -25.47
C ARG A 3 -6.74 9.08 -24.91
N PRO A 4 -5.57 8.50 -24.63
CA PRO A 4 -5.51 7.16 -24.07
C PRO A 4 -6.14 7.17 -22.67
N ARG A 5 -7.32 6.56 -22.54
CA ARG A 5 -8.09 6.33 -21.30
C ARG A 5 -7.48 5.20 -20.46
N ILE A 6 -6.19 5.28 -20.14
CA ILE A 6 -5.51 4.27 -19.29
C ILE A 6 -5.39 4.65 -17.78
N PRO A 7 -5.91 5.77 -17.22
CA PRO A 7 -5.82 5.95 -15.76
C PRO A 7 -6.85 5.11 -14.97
N ALA A 8 -7.99 4.74 -15.56
CA ALA A 8 -9.03 3.98 -14.85
C ALA A 8 -8.76 2.47 -14.80
N LEU A 9 -8.35 1.88 -15.93
CA LEU A 9 -8.02 0.45 -16.03
C LEU A 9 -6.84 0.06 -15.12
N TYR A 10 -5.82 0.91 -15.05
CA TYR A 10 -4.66 0.68 -14.20
C TYR A 10 -5.04 0.66 -12.70
N GLY A 11 -5.86 1.61 -12.25
CA GLY A 11 -6.35 1.64 -10.86
C GLY A 11 -7.24 0.44 -10.51
N ILE A 12 -8.11 0.00 -11.43
CA ILE A 12 -8.95 -1.19 -11.24
C ILE A 12 -8.09 -2.45 -11.18
N LEU A 13 -7.10 -2.58 -12.08
CA LEU A 13 -6.17 -3.72 -12.08
C LEU A 13 -5.37 -3.78 -10.77
N GLN A 14 -4.85 -2.62 -10.32
CA GLN A 14 -4.14 -2.52 -9.04
C GLN A 14 -5.03 -2.92 -7.86
N PHE A 15 -6.30 -2.50 -7.86
CA PHE A 15 -7.28 -2.89 -6.85
C PHE A 15 -7.53 -4.41 -6.85
N CYS A 16 -7.81 -4.99 -8.02
CA CYS A 16 -8.07 -6.43 -8.16
C CYS A 16 -6.87 -7.28 -7.72
N LEU A 17 -5.65 -6.94 -8.17
CA LEU A 17 -4.44 -7.64 -7.76
C LEU A 17 -4.20 -7.52 -6.24
N ARG A 18 -4.55 -6.38 -5.61
CA ARG A 18 -4.34 -6.18 -4.16
C ARG A 18 -5.35 -7.00 -3.37
N LEU A 19 -6.58 -7.10 -3.87
CA LEU A 19 -7.58 -8.00 -3.31
C LEU A 19 -7.11 -9.46 -3.38
N THR A 20 -6.53 -9.90 -4.50
CA THR A 20 -5.95 -11.24 -4.62
C THR A 20 -4.82 -11.47 -3.62
N LEU A 21 -3.93 -10.49 -3.43
CA LEU A 21 -2.85 -10.56 -2.44
C LEU A 21 -3.43 -10.71 -1.02
N VAL A 22 -4.43 -9.92 -0.65
CA VAL A 22 -5.12 -10.02 0.64
C VAL A 22 -5.71 -11.41 0.85
N VAL A 23 -6.32 -12.00 -0.18
CA VAL A 23 -6.84 -13.37 -0.11
C VAL A 23 -5.72 -14.37 0.19
N PHE A 24 -4.58 -14.27 -0.50
CA PHE A 24 -3.44 -15.13 -0.23
C PHE A 24 -2.89 -14.98 1.19
N GLU A 25 -2.80 -13.75 1.69
CA GLU A 25 -2.36 -13.49 3.07
C GLU A 25 -3.36 -14.06 4.09
N VAL A 26 -4.67 -13.87 3.90
CA VAL A 26 -5.68 -14.45 4.79
C VAL A 26 -5.63 -15.98 4.76
N CYS A 27 -5.42 -16.60 3.60
CA CYS A 27 -5.23 -18.04 3.48
C CYS A 27 -3.93 -18.51 4.17
N ALA A 28 -2.83 -17.75 4.05
CA ALA A 28 -1.57 -18.05 4.72
C ALA A 28 -1.73 -17.96 6.25
N LEU A 29 -2.43 -16.93 6.74
CA LEU A 29 -2.77 -16.76 8.14
C LEU A 29 -3.64 -17.93 8.66
N ALA A 30 -4.64 -18.35 7.89
CA ALA A 30 -5.48 -19.50 8.23
C ALA A 30 -4.65 -20.79 8.33
N ALA A 31 -3.73 -21.02 7.39
CA ALA A 31 -2.81 -22.15 7.44
C ALA A 31 -1.90 -22.10 8.69
N LEU A 32 -1.40 -20.92 9.07
CA LEU A 32 -0.64 -20.73 10.31
C LEU A 32 -1.47 -21.04 11.55
N VAL A 33 -2.72 -20.55 11.62
CA VAL A 33 -3.64 -20.86 12.73
C VAL A 33 -3.86 -22.36 12.86
N MET A 34 -4.06 -23.07 11.75
CA MET A 34 -4.18 -24.53 11.78
C MET A 34 -2.90 -25.20 12.27
N LEU A 35 -1.73 -24.76 11.79
CA LEU A 35 -0.43 -25.26 12.26
C LEU A 35 -0.21 -24.99 13.76
N SER A 36 -0.68 -23.85 14.28
CA SER A 36 -0.59 -23.53 15.70
C SER A 36 -1.52 -24.38 16.56
N LYS A 37 -2.73 -24.73 16.08
CA LYS A 37 -3.59 -25.72 16.77
C LYS A 37 -2.93 -27.09 16.84
N LEU A 38 -2.12 -27.41 15.84
CA LEU A 38 -1.33 -28.62 15.76
C LEU A 38 -0.02 -28.53 16.59
N GLY A 39 0.22 -27.43 17.32
CA GLY A 39 1.35 -27.28 18.24
C GLY A 39 2.60 -26.62 17.65
N PHE A 40 2.52 -26.01 16.46
CA PHE A 40 3.62 -25.28 15.84
C PHE A 40 3.39 -23.77 15.85
N HIS A 41 4.11 -23.09 16.74
CA HIS A 41 4.02 -21.65 16.90
C HIS A 41 5.08 -20.95 16.06
N PHE A 42 4.63 -20.17 15.07
CA PHE A 42 5.51 -19.45 14.15
C PHE A 42 5.20 -17.93 14.16
N PRO A 43 5.68 -17.19 15.17
CA PRO A 43 5.31 -15.79 15.40
C PRO A 43 5.69 -14.88 14.22
N LEU A 44 6.79 -15.19 13.53
CA LEU A 44 7.29 -14.39 12.42
C LEU A 44 6.29 -14.40 11.25
N GLY A 45 5.71 -15.56 10.92
CA GLY A 45 4.68 -15.67 9.88
C GLY A 45 3.36 -14.97 10.22
N TYR A 46 3.00 -14.92 11.50
CA TYR A 46 1.83 -14.13 11.93
C TYR A 46 2.08 -12.64 11.72
N LEU A 47 3.25 -12.14 12.10
CA LEU A 47 3.63 -10.75 11.90
C LEU A 47 3.63 -10.37 10.42
N THR A 48 4.22 -11.20 9.56
CA THR A 48 4.24 -10.94 8.11
C THR A 48 2.84 -10.89 7.54
N SER A 49 2.00 -11.87 7.90
CA SER A 49 0.68 -11.96 7.29
C SER A 49 -0.29 -10.88 7.77
N VAL A 50 -0.31 -10.60 9.08
CA VAL A 50 -1.16 -9.54 9.63
C VAL A 50 -0.72 -8.16 9.12
N SER A 51 0.59 -7.89 9.06
CA SER A 51 1.08 -6.62 8.52
C SER A 51 0.77 -6.45 7.03
N GLY A 52 0.90 -7.53 6.23
CA GLY A 52 0.50 -7.55 4.82
C GLY A 52 -0.99 -7.25 4.62
N ILE A 53 -1.86 -7.88 5.42
CA ILE A 53 -3.32 -7.64 5.38
C ILE A 53 -3.63 -6.17 5.72
N ILE A 54 -3.09 -5.64 6.82
CA ILE A 54 -3.37 -4.26 7.25
C ILE A 54 -2.92 -3.26 6.19
N PHE A 55 -1.71 -3.44 5.65
CA PHE A 55 -1.17 -2.54 4.64
C PHE A 55 -1.97 -2.60 3.33
N CYS A 56 -2.28 -3.80 2.83
CA CYS A 56 -3.06 -3.91 1.61
C CYS A 56 -4.50 -3.42 1.78
N MET A 57 -5.12 -3.63 2.94
CA MET A 57 -6.44 -3.05 3.24
C MET A 57 -6.39 -1.52 3.29
N ALA A 58 -5.40 -0.93 3.96
CA ALA A 58 -5.24 0.52 4.02
C ALA A 58 -5.09 1.14 2.62
N GLU A 59 -4.31 0.50 1.76
CA GLU A 59 -4.13 0.92 0.37
C GLU A 59 -5.38 0.71 -0.49
N MET A 60 -6.10 -0.40 -0.32
CA MET A 60 -7.38 -0.62 -1.01
C MET A 60 -8.42 0.43 -0.62
N VAL A 61 -8.51 0.80 0.66
CA VAL A 61 -9.39 1.88 1.13
C VAL A 61 -8.96 3.22 0.51
N SER A 62 -7.66 3.49 0.43
CA SER A 62 -7.15 4.70 -0.22
C SER A 62 -7.45 4.72 -1.73
N LEU A 63 -7.48 3.57 -2.41
CA LEU A 63 -7.83 3.47 -3.84
C LEU A 63 -9.33 3.56 -4.08
N ALA A 64 -10.14 2.98 -3.19
CA ALA A 64 -11.60 2.99 -3.26
C ALA A 64 -12.20 4.35 -2.90
N ASN A 65 -11.47 5.18 -2.16
CA ASN A 65 -11.97 6.48 -1.76
C ASN A 65 -11.96 7.49 -2.92
N SER A 66 -13.11 7.62 -3.59
CA SER A 66 -13.35 8.58 -4.67
C SER A 66 -13.51 10.03 -4.21
N THR A 67 -13.69 10.27 -2.92
CA THR A 67 -13.98 11.61 -2.36
C THR A 67 -12.73 12.49 -2.19
N GLY A 68 -11.53 11.91 -2.29
CA GLY A 68 -10.26 12.65 -2.14
C GLY A 68 -10.01 13.22 -0.74
N GLN A 69 -10.82 12.86 0.26
CA GLN A 69 -10.68 13.33 1.65
C GLN A 69 -9.52 12.66 2.40
N ILE A 70 -9.16 11.43 2.04
CA ILE A 70 -8.02 10.74 2.65
C ILE A 70 -6.77 11.08 1.85
N PRO A 71 -5.73 11.71 2.46
CA PRO A 71 -4.48 11.95 1.75
C PRO A 71 -3.88 10.60 1.35
N ARG A 72 -3.76 10.37 0.03
CA ARG A 72 -3.08 9.19 -0.51
C ARG A 72 -1.67 9.13 0.07
N MET A 73 -1.26 7.96 0.58
CA MET A 73 0.11 7.80 1.06
C MET A 73 1.10 8.19 -0.04
N ARG A 74 2.19 8.85 0.35
CA ARG A 74 3.21 9.29 -0.59
C ARG A 74 3.76 8.06 -1.30
N THR A 75 3.83 8.08 -2.63
CA THR A 75 4.21 6.91 -3.47
C THR A 75 5.50 6.25 -2.98
N GLY A 76 6.48 7.02 -2.50
CA GLY A 76 7.71 6.49 -1.91
C GLY A 76 7.55 5.73 -0.58
N ALA A 77 6.58 6.11 0.27
CA ALA A 77 6.28 5.37 1.50
C ALA A 77 5.66 4.00 1.19
N ILE A 78 4.84 3.92 0.14
CA ILE A 78 4.22 2.68 -0.32
C ILE A 78 5.29 1.71 -0.81
N VAL A 79 6.25 2.18 -1.62
CA VAL A 79 7.41 1.40 -2.07
C VAL A 79 8.19 0.82 -0.89
N VAL A 80 8.48 1.64 0.12
CA VAL A 80 9.25 1.19 1.30
C VAL A 80 8.48 0.13 2.08
N ALA A 81 7.17 0.31 2.26
CA ALA A 81 6.34 -0.66 2.94
C ALA A 81 6.26 -2.00 2.18
N ASP A 82 6.06 -1.99 0.86
CA ASP A 82 6.08 -3.20 0.03
C ASP A 82 7.46 -3.89 0.04
N PHE A 83 8.55 -3.12 0.09
CA PHE A 83 9.89 -3.67 0.28
C PHE A 83 10.06 -4.38 1.64
N VAL A 84 9.60 -3.74 2.72
CA VAL A 84 9.65 -4.34 4.07
C VAL A 84 8.82 -5.62 4.12
N LEU A 85 7.61 -5.61 3.56
CA LEU A 85 6.74 -6.79 3.50
C LEU A 85 7.34 -7.92 2.65
N PHE A 86 7.99 -7.58 1.55
CA PHE A 86 8.74 -8.54 0.74
C PHE A 86 9.89 -9.18 1.53
N VAL A 87 10.73 -8.38 2.18
CA VAL A 87 11.87 -8.88 2.98
C VAL A 87 11.36 -9.74 4.13
N LEU A 88 10.34 -9.28 4.86
CA LEU A 88 9.72 -10.05 5.92
C LEU A 88 9.16 -11.38 5.40
N GLY A 89 8.45 -11.37 4.27
CA GLY A 89 7.90 -12.57 3.64
C GLY A 89 8.99 -13.56 3.21
N LEU A 90 10.11 -13.08 2.66
CA LEU A 90 11.27 -13.94 2.35
C LEU A 90 11.91 -14.53 3.60
N VAL A 91 12.12 -13.72 4.65
CA VAL A 91 12.68 -14.19 5.92
C VAL A 91 11.75 -15.24 6.53
N ALA A 92 10.45 -15.02 6.55
CA ALA A 92 9.45 -15.99 7.00
C ALA A 92 9.51 -17.29 6.18
N PHE A 93 9.57 -17.17 4.85
CA PHE A 93 9.67 -18.32 3.95
C PHE A 93 10.93 -19.15 4.19
N PHE A 94 12.12 -18.52 4.15
CA PHE A 94 13.39 -19.23 4.34
C PHE A 94 13.52 -19.82 5.74
N TYR A 95 13.08 -19.08 6.77
CA TYR A 95 13.10 -19.58 8.14
C TYR A 95 12.15 -20.78 8.31
N PHE A 96 10.96 -20.73 7.71
CA PHE A 96 10.03 -21.87 7.69
C PHE A 96 10.61 -23.08 6.95
N VAL A 97 11.27 -22.86 5.81
CA VAL A 97 11.96 -23.91 5.04
C VAL A 97 13.09 -24.55 5.83
N ILE A 98 13.91 -23.76 6.53
CA ILE A 98 15.02 -24.27 7.34
C ILE A 98 14.50 -25.11 8.51
N LEU A 99 13.45 -24.65 9.20
CA LEU A 99 12.88 -25.36 10.35
C LEU A 99 12.24 -26.68 9.97
N ASN A 100 11.58 -26.75 8.81
CA ASN A 100 10.89 -27.95 8.36
C ASN A 100 11.81 -28.85 7.51
N GLY A 101 12.85 -28.30 6.88
CA GLY A 101 13.68 -29.01 5.92
C GLY A 101 13.07 -28.96 4.52
N TRP A 102 13.87 -28.55 3.53
CA TRP A 102 13.47 -28.55 2.13
C TRP A 102 13.34 -30.00 1.65
N ARG A 103 12.12 -30.42 1.31
CA ARG A 103 11.72 -31.67 0.65
C ARG A 103 12.91 -32.52 0.18
N SER A 104 13.57 -33.24 1.09
CA SER A 104 14.65 -34.14 0.72
C SER A 104 13.97 -35.42 0.23
N GLY A 105 13.93 -35.57 -1.10
CA GLY A 105 13.35 -36.70 -1.81
C GLY A 105 14.10 -38.01 -1.60
N SER A 106 14.11 -38.52 -0.36
CA SER A 106 14.39 -39.92 -0.07
C SER A 106 13.16 -40.46 0.67
N PRO A 107 12.60 -41.62 0.26
CA PRO A 107 11.41 -42.20 0.91
C PRO A 107 11.60 -42.46 2.42
N ASN A 108 12.85 -42.38 2.91
CA ASN A 108 13.23 -42.61 4.30
C ASN A 108 13.73 -41.35 5.06
N HIS A 109 13.62 -40.14 4.49
CA HIS A 109 13.98 -38.90 5.19
C HIS A 109 12.80 -37.95 5.38
N GLU A 110 12.17 -38.17 6.52
CA GLU A 110 11.05 -37.46 7.09
C GLU A 110 11.47 -36.07 7.60
N TYR A 111 10.55 -35.11 7.57
CA TYR A 111 10.69 -33.80 8.20
C TYR A 111 11.21 -33.98 9.64
N ARG A 112 12.45 -33.54 9.91
CA ARG A 112 13.19 -33.82 11.16
C ARG A 112 12.42 -33.35 12.41
N ALA A 113 11.63 -32.29 12.27
CA ALA A 113 10.88 -31.67 13.36
C ALA A 113 9.62 -32.45 13.80
N TRP A 114 9.13 -33.41 13.00
CA TRP A 114 7.79 -34.01 13.21
C TRP A 114 7.77 -35.54 13.16
N ARG A 115 8.94 -36.16 13.23
CA ARG A 115 9.13 -37.63 13.08
C ARG A 115 8.27 -38.45 14.04
N ASN A 116 8.10 -37.99 15.28
CA ASN A 116 7.42 -38.72 16.36
C ASN A 116 6.02 -38.18 16.71
N ASP A 117 5.43 -37.35 15.83
CA ASP A 117 4.24 -36.59 16.16
C ASP A 117 2.96 -37.25 15.60
N PRO A 118 1.95 -37.59 16.44
CA PRO A 118 0.74 -38.31 15.99
C PRO A 118 -0.12 -37.51 15.00
N LEU A 119 0.05 -36.19 14.92
CA LEU A 119 -0.69 -35.28 14.02
C LEU A 119 0.03 -35.01 12.69
N ARG A 120 1.04 -35.82 12.35
CA ARG A 120 1.96 -35.61 11.22
C ARG A 120 1.27 -35.42 9.87
N ILE A 121 0.21 -36.18 9.57
CA ILE A 121 -0.46 -36.16 8.26
C ILE A 121 -1.11 -34.78 8.00
N GLU A 122 -1.79 -34.22 9.00
CA GLU A 122 -2.39 -32.88 8.89
C GLU A 122 -1.30 -31.81 8.79
N LYS A 123 -0.24 -31.89 9.60
CA LYS A 123 0.90 -30.96 9.57
C LYS A 123 1.60 -30.96 8.21
N THR A 124 1.77 -32.12 7.58
CA THR A 124 2.34 -32.25 6.23
C THR A 124 1.44 -31.71 5.11
N THR A 125 0.16 -31.46 5.39
CA THR A 125 -0.78 -30.88 4.42
C THR A 125 -0.75 -29.35 4.49
N TRP A 126 -0.82 -28.78 5.71
CA TRP A 126 -0.89 -27.33 5.91
C TRP A 126 0.46 -26.63 5.74
N ALA A 127 1.58 -27.29 6.06
CA ALA A 127 2.92 -26.71 5.95
C ALA A 127 3.32 -26.33 4.50
N PRO A 128 3.14 -27.21 3.49
CA PRO A 128 3.37 -26.83 2.10
C PRO A 128 2.43 -25.73 1.62
N TRP A 129 1.16 -25.76 2.03
CA TRP A 129 0.19 -24.72 1.68
C TRP A 129 0.64 -23.35 2.16
N TYR A 130 1.01 -23.23 3.44
CA TYR A 130 1.57 -21.99 3.98
C TYR A 130 2.82 -21.55 3.21
N MET A 131 3.77 -22.46 2.98
CA MET A 131 5.01 -22.17 2.26
C MET A 131 4.76 -21.59 0.87
N TRP A 132 3.87 -22.18 0.08
CA TRP A 132 3.53 -21.71 -1.26
C TRP A 132 2.78 -20.38 -1.24
N LEU A 133 1.80 -20.22 -0.35
CA LEU A 133 1.06 -18.98 -0.20
C LEU A 133 1.96 -17.82 0.22
N GLN A 134 2.88 -18.05 1.15
CA GLN A 134 3.84 -17.05 1.61
C GLN A 134 4.82 -16.65 0.50
N LEU A 135 5.27 -17.61 -0.32
CA LEU A 135 6.13 -17.32 -1.47
C LEU A 135 5.39 -16.48 -2.52
N ILE A 136 4.16 -16.85 -2.86
CA ILE A 136 3.33 -16.10 -3.82
C ILE A 136 3.10 -14.67 -3.30
N ALA A 137 2.76 -14.52 -2.02
CA ALA A 137 2.57 -13.21 -1.41
C ALA A 137 3.84 -12.35 -1.46
N ALA A 138 5.01 -12.92 -1.13
CA ALA A 138 6.28 -12.22 -1.22
C ALA A 138 6.60 -11.78 -2.66
N VAL A 139 6.41 -12.66 -3.65
CA VAL A 139 6.59 -12.33 -5.07
C VAL A 139 5.64 -11.21 -5.50
N MET A 140 4.39 -11.26 -5.06
CA MET A 140 3.41 -10.22 -5.35
C MET A 140 3.82 -8.87 -4.75
N HIS A 141 4.28 -8.81 -3.50
CA HIS A 141 4.83 -7.60 -2.90
C HIS A 141 6.03 -7.04 -3.67
N PHE A 142 6.93 -7.91 -4.15
CA PHE A 142 8.04 -7.50 -5.00
C PHE A 142 7.58 -6.88 -6.33
N LEU A 143 6.60 -7.50 -6.99
CA LEU A 143 6.01 -6.94 -8.21
C LEU A 143 5.32 -5.58 -7.95
N TYR A 144 4.66 -5.43 -6.81
CA TYR A 144 4.07 -4.15 -6.40
C TYR A 144 5.11 -3.08 -6.15
N MET A 145 6.19 -3.43 -5.46
CA MET A 145 7.31 -2.52 -5.26
C MET A 145 7.85 -2.01 -6.60
N ILE A 146 8.06 -2.90 -7.59
CA ILE A 146 8.49 -2.49 -8.94
C ILE A 146 7.47 -1.55 -9.58
N MET A 147 6.18 -1.90 -9.52
CA MET A 147 5.10 -1.10 -10.08
C MET A 147 5.07 0.32 -9.47
N HIS A 148 5.17 0.44 -8.14
CA HIS A 148 5.19 1.74 -7.47
C HIS A 148 6.51 2.49 -7.67
N CYS A 149 7.64 1.81 -7.85
CA CYS A 149 8.89 2.43 -8.25
C CYS A 149 8.75 3.09 -9.63
N VAL A 150 8.15 2.39 -10.60
CA VAL A 150 7.87 2.95 -11.93
C VAL A 150 6.91 4.14 -11.84
N ASP A 151 5.87 4.04 -11.01
CA ASP A 151 4.94 5.15 -10.79
C ASP A 151 5.62 6.36 -10.13
N ALA A 152 6.49 6.13 -9.14
CA ALA A 152 7.27 7.19 -8.49
C ALA A 152 8.23 7.87 -9.47
N CYS A 153 8.88 7.10 -10.35
CA CYS A 153 9.73 7.64 -11.42
C CYS A 153 8.91 8.47 -12.43
N ARG A 154 7.71 8.00 -12.80
CA ARG A 154 6.81 8.72 -13.72
C ARG A 154 6.23 10.00 -13.12
N GLU A 155 5.86 10.01 -11.85
CA GLU A 155 5.34 11.22 -11.19
C GLU A 155 6.39 12.34 -11.11
N ASN A 156 7.67 12.00 -11.13
CA ASN A 156 8.78 12.97 -11.13
C ASN A 156 9.13 13.51 -12.52
N THR A 157 8.39 13.14 -13.57
CA THR A 157 8.62 13.68 -14.93
C THR A 157 8.37 15.19 -14.93
N PRO A 158 9.31 16.02 -15.46
CA PRO A 158 9.26 17.47 -15.36
C PRO A 158 7.97 18.09 -15.92
N ASP A 159 7.31 17.46 -16.88
CA ASP A 159 6.05 17.94 -17.46
C ASP A 159 4.87 17.90 -16.48
N GLN A 160 4.79 16.88 -15.64
CA GLN A 160 3.75 16.78 -14.61
C GLN A 160 4.03 17.74 -13.45
N GLN A 161 5.31 17.94 -13.08
CA GLN A 161 5.69 18.96 -12.11
C GLN A 161 5.38 20.37 -12.61
N ARG A 162 5.65 20.67 -13.90
CA ARG A 162 5.28 21.94 -14.54
C ARG A 162 3.77 22.17 -14.51
N HIS A 163 2.97 21.16 -14.83
CA HIS A 163 1.50 21.26 -14.75
C HIS A 163 0.98 21.43 -13.31
N ARG A 164 1.55 20.72 -12.33
CA ARG A 164 1.20 20.91 -10.91
C ARG A 164 1.58 22.31 -10.44
N ARG A 165 2.75 22.82 -10.85
CA ARG A 165 3.22 24.18 -10.54
C ARG A 165 2.33 25.23 -11.19
N GLN A 166 1.96 25.07 -12.46
CA GLN A 166 1.02 25.94 -13.16
C GLN A 166 -0.35 25.97 -12.49
N ARG A 167 -0.89 24.82 -12.07
CA ARG A 167 -2.17 24.79 -11.32
C ARG A 167 -2.09 25.48 -9.96
N ARG A 168 -0.96 25.35 -9.26
CA ARG A 168 -0.74 26.10 -8.00
C ARG A 168 -0.67 27.59 -8.26
N MET A 169 0.10 28.02 -9.27
CA MET A 169 0.18 29.42 -9.67
C MET A 169 -1.20 29.99 -10.07
N MET A 170 -2.01 29.24 -10.84
CA MET A 170 -3.37 29.67 -11.20
C MET A 170 -4.30 29.80 -9.98
N ARG A 171 -4.19 28.88 -9.00
CA ARG A 171 -4.98 28.96 -7.76
C ARG A 171 -4.55 30.15 -6.90
N ASP A 172 -3.24 30.40 -6.81
CA ASP A 172 -2.70 31.53 -6.06
C ASP A 172 -3.09 32.86 -6.72
N ALA A 173 -3.06 32.94 -8.05
CA ALA A 173 -3.54 34.10 -8.80
C ALA A 173 -5.03 34.35 -8.54
N ALA A 174 -5.88 33.33 -8.66
CA ALA A 174 -7.32 33.47 -8.37
C ALA A 174 -7.60 33.87 -6.91
N ARG A 175 -6.72 33.49 -5.97
CA ARG A 175 -6.84 33.88 -4.56
C ARG A 175 -6.47 35.35 -4.36
N ARG A 176 -5.42 35.83 -5.04
CA ARG A 176 -5.03 37.25 -5.03
C ARG A 176 -6.09 38.13 -5.69
N ASP A 177 -6.67 37.71 -6.81
CA ASP A 177 -7.74 38.47 -7.47
C ASP A 177 -8.96 38.62 -6.55
N ARG A 178 -9.31 37.58 -5.79
CA ARG A 178 -10.39 37.66 -4.78
C ARG A 178 -10.06 38.60 -3.62
N MET A 179 -8.80 38.65 -3.18
CA MET A 179 -8.36 39.58 -2.14
C MET A 179 -8.38 41.02 -2.67
N ALA A 180 -7.82 41.27 -3.86
CA ALA A 180 -7.84 42.57 -4.51
C ALA A 180 -9.27 43.07 -4.78
N ALA A 181 -10.19 42.20 -5.19
CA ALA A 181 -11.60 42.55 -5.34
C ALA A 181 -12.25 42.95 -4.00
N ARG A 182 -11.86 42.32 -2.89
CA ARG A 182 -12.34 42.64 -1.54
C ARG A 182 -11.79 43.97 -1.04
N ASP A 183 -10.52 44.23 -1.32
CA ASP A 183 -9.85 45.48 -0.94
C ASP A 183 -10.38 46.66 -1.76
N ALA A 184 -10.64 46.48 -3.07
CA ALA A 184 -11.25 47.49 -3.92
C ALA A 184 -12.68 47.85 -3.48
N VAL A 185 -13.48 46.86 -3.05
CA VAL A 185 -14.81 47.09 -2.46
C VAL A 185 -14.72 47.83 -1.12
N SER A 186 -13.68 47.57 -0.33
CA SER A 186 -13.46 48.27 0.95
C SER A 186 -12.92 49.70 0.77
N ALA A 187 -12.08 49.93 -0.23
CA ALA A 187 -11.55 51.25 -0.58
C ALA A 187 -12.60 52.16 -1.24
N GLY A 188 -13.55 51.58 -1.98
CA GLY A 188 -14.70 52.30 -2.55
C GLY A 188 -15.75 52.74 -1.51
N HIS A 189 -15.62 52.32 -0.25
CA HIS A 189 -16.53 52.69 0.85
C HIS A 189 -15.90 53.71 1.82
N GLN A 190 -14.84 54.41 1.42
CA GLN A 190 -14.40 55.62 2.13
C GLN A 190 -15.29 56.79 1.71
N ASP A 191 -16.30 57.06 2.53
CA ASP A 191 -17.13 58.26 2.47
C ASP A 191 -16.26 59.53 2.50
N PRO A 192 -16.44 60.47 1.57
CA PRO A 192 -15.75 61.75 1.58
C PRO A 192 -16.50 62.73 2.50
N GLU A 193 -16.58 62.46 3.80
CA GLU A 193 -17.31 63.33 4.73
C GLU A 193 -16.56 63.58 6.04
N THR A 194 -15.33 64.12 5.95
CA THR A 194 -14.70 64.84 7.08
C THR A 194 -13.92 66.05 6.56
N ALA A 195 -14.59 66.92 5.80
CA ALA A 195 -14.12 68.29 5.61
C ALA A 195 -14.46 69.09 6.88
N GLN A 196 -13.41 69.57 7.53
CA GLN A 196 -13.40 70.31 8.79
C GLN A 196 -14.40 71.48 8.79
N VAL A 197 -15.31 71.49 9.77
CA VAL A 197 -16.02 72.70 10.19
C VAL A 197 -15.09 73.48 11.11
N SER A 198 -14.49 74.55 10.58
CA SER A 198 -13.89 75.60 11.40
C SER A 198 -15.00 76.34 12.14
N THR A 199 -15.08 76.13 13.45
CA THR A 199 -15.86 77.00 14.34
C THR A 199 -14.99 78.18 14.78
N SER A 200 -15.55 79.37 14.54
CA SER A 200 -15.21 80.69 15.08
C SER A 200 -14.79 80.72 16.55
#